data_AF-A0A0B1P6S9-F1
#
_entry.id   AF-A0A0B1P6S9-F1
#
_cell.length_a   1.000
_cell.length_b   1.000
_cell.length_c   1.000
_cell.angle_alpha   90.00
_cell.angle_beta   90.00
_cell.angle_gamma   90.00
#
_symmetry.space_group_name_H-M   'P 1'
#
loop_
_entity.id
_entity.type
_entity.pdbx_description
1 polymer ?
#
loop_
_entity_poly.entity_id
_entity_poly.type
_entity_poly.pdbx_seq_one_letter_code
_entity_poly.pdbx_strand_id
1 'polypeptide(L)'
;MAEMLLRKITKILDHRDIKFDPETLKSAIANPSNFTSLQEWADEYLSPETLLTKDELRLFTILTKTGDFQTLSRDKDLSLVLQLNDHEIQTAINELRKSTSMIEKQCKTLRMQKSALSGLSKNFKRANQVRCQAEKAQLRKWEVEKSCISASISDLVQSLIYKSSDQVQYLKTSDVNSKQAVSNVLQSDDRILSSFQKLLSNLDDNLPENQEKIERVKDLCARYIKLTVDGTRTKLDRIYLEALKYPPSLQGSLEDGQQARELQEELESLYSEIHPVAQISVEQQYLEPALQVTNNTNSTYYDRFYKAIQYIENSLSTLTDRIEAYSSRLHEYQCHRMAIKAILKIVKAELSYEEPKLSKAKPVGGCIQKIQLLTEDNNKEIMPEQLLAQNLGLVIPKSDSEEADVFEMENILSERMAKLESQEITLQKTMESFISSQLSDAHVTFDLLWNELLDKSTYQSVKLIDSELLKTVDFIETETFKYQEKLDAIDLYDLQANSNQRDYFLGRWSR
;
A
#
# COMPACT_ATOMS: atom_id res chain seq x y z
N MET A 1 -36.95 -23.29 -68.55
CA MET A 1 -36.93 -23.86 -67.18
C MET A 1 -37.87 -25.04 -67.04
N ALA A 2 -39.13 -24.92 -67.48
CA ALA A 2 -40.09 -26.03 -67.61
C ALA A 2 -39.53 -27.31 -68.28
N GLU A 3 -38.84 -27.16 -69.42
CA GLU A 3 -38.26 -28.32 -70.13
C GLU A 3 -37.08 -28.99 -69.42
N MET A 4 -36.32 -28.29 -68.56
CA MET A 4 -35.20 -28.89 -67.84
C MET A 4 -35.66 -29.74 -66.65
N LEU A 5 -36.67 -29.29 -65.91
CA LEU A 5 -37.28 -30.10 -64.85
C LEU A 5 -38.04 -31.28 -65.43
N LEU A 6 -38.74 -31.09 -66.55
CA LEU A 6 -39.37 -32.19 -67.27
C LEU A 6 -38.33 -33.25 -67.68
N ARG A 7 -37.16 -32.85 -68.18
CA ARG A 7 -36.05 -33.78 -68.49
C ARG A 7 -35.41 -34.43 -67.26
N LYS A 8 -35.33 -33.73 -66.12
CA LYS A 8 -34.76 -34.29 -64.87
C LYS A 8 -35.71 -35.35 -64.29
N ILE A 9 -37.00 -35.06 -64.24
CA ILE A 9 -38.04 -35.95 -63.73
C ILE A 9 -38.23 -37.15 -64.66
N THR A 10 -38.32 -36.96 -65.98
CA THR A 10 -38.44 -38.09 -66.91
C THR A 10 -37.22 -39.00 -66.88
N LYS A 11 -35.99 -38.46 -66.78
CA LYS A 11 -34.78 -39.29 -66.62
C LYS A 11 -34.79 -40.13 -65.36
N ILE A 12 -35.29 -39.60 -64.24
CA ILE A 12 -35.35 -40.33 -62.96
C ILE A 12 -36.44 -41.41 -63.01
N LEU A 13 -37.59 -41.13 -63.63
CA LEU A 13 -38.69 -42.07 -63.81
C LEU A 13 -38.36 -43.19 -64.81
N ASP A 14 -37.71 -42.85 -65.93
CA ASP A 14 -37.24 -43.81 -66.94
C ASP A 14 -36.12 -44.70 -66.37
N HIS A 15 -35.23 -44.18 -65.51
CA HIS A 15 -34.20 -45.00 -64.86
C HIS A 15 -34.72 -46.04 -63.85
N ARG A 16 -36.02 -46.00 -63.53
CA ARG A 16 -36.65 -46.85 -62.50
C ARG A 16 -37.86 -47.64 -63.02
N ASP A 17 -38.06 -47.69 -64.35
CA ASP A 17 -39.15 -48.41 -65.02
C ASP A 17 -40.56 -48.08 -64.49
N ILE A 18 -40.78 -46.82 -64.07
CA ILE A 18 -42.10 -46.36 -63.61
C ILE A 18 -42.88 -45.87 -64.83
N LYS A 19 -43.99 -46.56 -65.16
CA LYS A 19 -44.87 -46.17 -66.28
C LYS A 19 -45.54 -44.82 -65.97
N PHE A 20 -45.39 -43.87 -66.87
CA PHE A 20 -45.98 -42.54 -66.74
C PHE A 20 -46.56 -42.04 -68.09
N ASP A 21 -47.64 -41.24 -68.05
CA ASP A 21 -48.30 -40.68 -69.24
C ASP A 21 -47.75 -39.28 -69.58
N PRO A 22 -46.84 -39.15 -70.56
CA PRO A 22 -46.05 -37.94 -70.82
C PRO A 22 -46.90 -36.68 -71.10
N GLU A 23 -48.13 -36.82 -71.55
CA GLU A 23 -49.01 -35.69 -71.88
C GLU A 23 -49.64 -35.05 -70.64
N THR A 24 -49.77 -35.80 -69.54
CA THR A 24 -50.26 -35.28 -68.25
C THR A 24 -49.19 -34.50 -67.48
N LEU A 25 -47.91 -34.87 -67.57
CA LEU A 25 -46.82 -34.07 -66.98
C LEU A 25 -46.63 -32.77 -67.73
N LYS A 26 -46.72 -32.80 -69.07
CA LYS A 26 -46.61 -31.59 -69.89
C LYS A 26 -47.73 -30.59 -69.59
N SER A 27 -48.97 -31.07 -69.41
CA SER A 27 -50.10 -30.20 -69.05
C SER A 27 -50.02 -29.70 -67.60
N ALA A 28 -49.52 -30.51 -66.65
CA ALA A 28 -49.31 -30.07 -65.27
C ALA A 28 -48.21 -29.01 -65.13
N ILE A 29 -47.14 -29.11 -65.93
CA ILE A 29 -46.00 -28.17 -65.94
C ILE A 29 -46.31 -26.87 -66.70
N ALA A 30 -47.30 -26.89 -67.60
CA ALA A 30 -47.75 -25.68 -68.29
C ALA A 30 -48.49 -24.68 -67.35
N ASN A 31 -48.96 -25.13 -66.18
CA ASN A 31 -49.58 -24.28 -65.17
C ASN A 31 -48.52 -23.67 -64.21
N PRO A 32 -48.33 -22.34 -64.18
CA PRO A 32 -47.20 -21.70 -63.47
C PRO A 32 -47.27 -21.81 -61.95
N SER A 33 -48.47 -21.93 -61.35
CA SER A 33 -48.62 -22.11 -59.90
C SER A 33 -48.22 -23.51 -59.42
N ASN A 34 -48.38 -24.51 -60.29
CA ASN A 34 -47.99 -25.90 -60.01
C ASN A 34 -46.51 -26.15 -60.29
N PHE A 35 -45.86 -25.30 -61.10
CA PHE A 35 -44.46 -25.44 -61.43
C PHE A 35 -43.55 -25.32 -60.20
N THR A 36 -43.79 -24.35 -59.32
CA THR A 36 -42.98 -24.12 -58.11
C THR A 36 -43.20 -25.22 -57.06
N SER A 37 -44.44 -25.61 -56.80
CA SER A 37 -44.76 -26.70 -55.87
C SER A 37 -44.28 -28.06 -56.39
N LEU A 38 -44.32 -28.30 -57.70
CA LEU A 38 -43.79 -29.51 -58.31
C LEU A 38 -42.25 -29.53 -58.33
N GLN A 39 -41.60 -28.36 -58.42
CA GLN A 39 -40.15 -28.25 -58.29
C GLN A 39 -39.70 -28.51 -56.85
N GLU A 40 -40.37 -27.92 -55.86
CA GLU A 40 -40.12 -28.17 -54.43
C GLU A 40 -40.38 -29.64 -54.07
N TRP A 41 -41.49 -30.21 -54.54
CA TRP A 41 -41.78 -31.63 -54.39
C TRP A 41 -40.74 -32.52 -55.08
N ALA A 42 -40.28 -32.16 -56.27
CA ALA A 42 -39.25 -32.92 -56.97
C ALA A 42 -37.91 -32.87 -56.25
N ASP A 43 -37.51 -31.73 -55.70
CA ASP A 43 -36.25 -31.63 -54.95
C ASP A 43 -36.36 -32.27 -53.55
N GLU A 44 -37.53 -32.33 -52.92
CA GLU A 44 -37.77 -32.99 -51.63
C GLU A 44 -37.88 -34.53 -51.76
N TYR A 45 -38.66 -35.03 -52.72
CA TYR A 45 -38.99 -36.47 -52.82
C TYR A 45 -38.21 -37.23 -53.91
N LEU A 46 -37.57 -36.55 -54.88
CA LEU A 46 -36.74 -37.17 -55.91
C LEU A 46 -35.23 -36.93 -55.70
N SER A 47 -34.83 -36.69 -54.45
CA SER A 47 -33.43 -36.58 -54.02
C SER A 47 -32.79 -37.97 -53.85
N PRO A 48 -31.45 -38.09 -54.05
CA PRO A 48 -30.76 -39.39 -54.03
C PRO A 48 -30.83 -40.12 -52.67
N GLU A 49 -31.13 -39.43 -51.57
CA GLU A 49 -31.24 -40.02 -50.23
C GLU A 49 -32.65 -40.57 -49.92
N THR A 50 -33.71 -40.06 -50.56
CA THR A 50 -35.09 -40.55 -50.40
C THR A 50 -35.44 -41.64 -51.42
N LEU A 51 -34.61 -41.80 -52.43
CA LEU A 51 -34.80 -42.73 -53.52
C LEU A 51 -33.98 -44.02 -53.31
N LEU A 52 -34.66 -45.14 -53.06
CA LEU A 52 -34.07 -46.47 -52.90
C LEU A 52 -32.97 -46.74 -53.95
N THR A 53 -31.77 -47.11 -53.53
CA THR A 53 -30.64 -47.31 -54.44
C THR A 53 -30.85 -48.55 -55.33
N LYS A 54 -30.12 -48.65 -56.45
CA LYS A 54 -30.30 -49.76 -57.42
C LYS A 54 -30.12 -51.15 -56.77
N ASP A 55 -29.25 -51.24 -55.78
CA ASP A 55 -29.00 -52.49 -55.07
C ASP A 55 -30.08 -52.81 -54.04
N GLU A 56 -30.61 -51.80 -53.34
CA GLU A 56 -31.75 -51.97 -52.44
C GLU A 56 -33.05 -52.31 -53.19
N LEU A 57 -33.28 -51.74 -54.37
CA LEU A 57 -34.42 -52.10 -55.23
C LEU A 57 -34.27 -53.53 -55.78
N ARG A 58 -33.05 -53.94 -56.12
CA ARG A 58 -32.76 -55.34 -56.46
C ARG A 58 -33.02 -56.26 -55.27
N LEU A 59 -32.59 -55.90 -54.06
CA LEU A 59 -32.85 -56.70 -52.86
C LEU A 59 -34.33 -56.78 -52.54
N PHE A 60 -35.07 -55.67 -52.65
CA PHE A 60 -36.53 -55.66 -52.44
C PHE A 60 -37.27 -56.50 -53.51
N THR A 61 -36.87 -56.41 -54.77
CA THR A 61 -37.45 -57.24 -55.84
C THR A 61 -37.06 -58.71 -55.73
N ILE A 62 -35.89 -59.03 -55.19
CA ILE A 62 -35.48 -60.40 -54.86
C ILE A 62 -36.34 -60.91 -53.69
N LEU A 63 -36.45 -60.17 -52.58
CA LEU A 63 -37.22 -60.56 -51.39
C LEU A 63 -38.73 -60.72 -51.66
N THR A 64 -39.28 -59.92 -52.57
CA THR A 64 -40.69 -60.05 -53.01
C THR A 64 -40.89 -61.22 -53.97
N LYS A 65 -39.89 -61.56 -54.79
CA LYS A 65 -39.91 -62.75 -55.68
C LYS A 65 -39.62 -64.06 -54.93
N THR A 66 -38.81 -64.03 -53.87
CA THR A 66 -38.53 -65.20 -53.03
C THR A 66 -39.62 -65.48 -52.00
N GLY A 67 -40.53 -64.54 -51.75
CA GLY A 67 -41.69 -64.73 -50.86
C GLY A 67 -41.36 -64.62 -49.37
N ASP A 68 -40.13 -64.26 -49.01
CA ASP A 68 -39.66 -64.17 -47.61
C ASP A 68 -40.29 -62.98 -46.83
N PHE A 69 -40.91 -62.04 -47.54
CA PHE A 69 -41.73 -61.00 -46.91
C PHE A 69 -43.06 -61.55 -46.36
N GLN A 70 -43.61 -62.58 -46.98
CA GLN A 70 -44.84 -63.24 -46.52
C GLN A 70 -44.59 -64.18 -45.34
N THR A 71 -43.38 -64.74 -45.19
CA THR A 71 -42.98 -65.53 -44.01
C THR A 71 -42.82 -64.64 -42.78
N LEU A 72 -42.22 -63.45 -42.91
CA LEU A 72 -42.17 -62.46 -41.82
C LEU A 72 -43.55 -61.92 -41.40
N SER A 73 -44.52 -61.90 -42.33
CA SER A 73 -45.92 -61.57 -42.01
C SER A 73 -46.71 -62.74 -41.42
N ARG A 74 -46.28 -64.00 -41.67
CA ARG A 74 -46.85 -65.23 -41.11
C ARG A 74 -46.30 -65.55 -39.71
N ASP A 75 -45.10 -65.11 -39.36
CA ASP A 75 -44.50 -65.30 -38.03
C ASP A 75 -45.23 -64.54 -36.90
N LYS A 76 -46.27 -63.75 -37.24
CA LYS A 76 -47.32 -63.33 -36.30
C LYS A 76 -48.54 -64.25 -36.45
N ASP A 77 -48.36 -65.51 -36.07
CA ASP A 77 -49.40 -66.53 -36.12
C ASP A 77 -50.54 -66.21 -35.13
N LEU A 78 -51.71 -65.87 -35.69
CA LEU A 78 -52.98 -65.63 -34.97
C LEU A 78 -53.69 -66.95 -34.55
N SER A 79 -52.99 -68.08 -34.59
CA SER A 79 -53.52 -69.42 -34.33
C SER A 79 -53.49 -69.83 -32.85
N LEU A 80 -52.88 -69.03 -31.97
CA LEU A 80 -52.89 -69.20 -30.51
C LEU A 80 -54.25 -68.93 -29.83
N VAL A 81 -55.30 -68.59 -30.59
CA VAL A 81 -56.55 -68.07 -30.01
C VAL A 81 -57.68 -69.10 -29.88
N LEU A 82 -57.59 -70.31 -30.45
CA LEU A 82 -58.75 -71.22 -30.47
C LEU A 82 -58.47 -72.68 -30.08
N GLN A 83 -58.20 -72.92 -28.79
CA GLN A 83 -58.63 -74.09 -28.02
C GLN A 83 -58.18 -73.94 -26.56
N LEU A 84 -58.96 -73.22 -25.75
CA LEU A 84 -58.71 -73.09 -24.32
C LEU A 84 -59.12 -74.39 -23.60
N ASN A 85 -58.14 -75.17 -23.16
CA ASN A 85 -58.36 -76.32 -22.29
C ASN A 85 -58.69 -75.83 -20.86
N ASP A 86 -59.65 -76.45 -20.15
CA ASP A 86 -60.13 -75.96 -18.85
C ASP A 86 -59.01 -75.93 -17.78
N HIS A 87 -58.05 -76.85 -17.91
CA HIS A 87 -56.82 -76.86 -17.10
C HIS A 87 -55.87 -75.70 -17.43
N GLU A 88 -55.76 -75.31 -18.70
CA GLU A 88 -54.96 -74.17 -19.15
C GLU A 88 -55.57 -72.84 -18.71
N ILE A 89 -56.91 -72.75 -18.69
CA ILE A 89 -57.64 -71.63 -18.10
C ILE A 89 -57.31 -71.53 -16.60
N GLN A 90 -57.30 -72.65 -15.85
CA GLN A 90 -56.95 -72.62 -14.43
C GLN A 90 -55.48 -72.26 -14.18
N THR A 91 -54.54 -72.75 -14.98
CA THR A 91 -53.13 -72.34 -14.87
C THR A 91 -52.96 -70.87 -15.22
N ALA A 92 -53.61 -70.37 -16.28
CA ALA A 92 -53.59 -68.96 -16.65
C ALA A 92 -54.20 -68.07 -15.55
N ILE A 93 -55.28 -68.50 -14.90
CA ILE A 93 -55.86 -67.77 -13.74
C ILE A 93 -54.90 -67.77 -12.55
N ASN A 94 -54.25 -68.90 -12.25
CA ASN A 94 -53.28 -68.99 -11.15
C ASN A 94 -52.01 -68.20 -11.43
N GLU A 95 -51.52 -68.19 -12.67
CA GLU A 95 -50.42 -67.34 -13.13
C GLU A 95 -50.79 -65.86 -13.12
N LEU A 96 -51.99 -65.51 -13.57
CA LEU A 96 -52.52 -64.15 -13.47
C LEU A 96 -52.62 -63.71 -12.00
N ARG A 97 -53.08 -64.58 -11.09
CA ARG A 97 -53.12 -64.27 -9.65
C ARG A 97 -51.73 -64.10 -9.06
N LYS A 98 -50.77 -64.96 -9.43
CA LYS A 98 -49.36 -64.83 -9.03
C LYS A 98 -48.75 -63.53 -9.57
N SER A 99 -49.01 -63.19 -10.83
CA SER A 99 -48.57 -61.96 -11.47
C SER A 99 -49.22 -60.74 -10.82
N THR A 100 -50.52 -60.77 -10.55
CA THR A 100 -51.25 -59.70 -9.86
C THR A 100 -50.70 -59.49 -8.44
N SER A 101 -50.42 -60.57 -7.71
CA SER A 101 -49.77 -60.51 -6.39
C SER A 101 -48.34 -59.96 -6.48
N MET A 102 -47.58 -60.32 -7.50
CA MET A 102 -46.22 -59.80 -7.73
C MET A 102 -46.24 -58.31 -8.09
N ILE A 103 -47.15 -57.88 -8.97
CA ILE A 103 -47.39 -56.48 -9.33
C ILE A 103 -47.84 -55.68 -8.09
N GLU A 104 -48.70 -56.25 -7.24
CA GLU A 104 -49.12 -55.56 -6.02
C GLU A 104 -47.96 -55.38 -5.03
N LYS A 105 -47.08 -56.38 -4.90
CA LYS A 105 -45.82 -56.26 -4.13
C LYS A 105 -44.92 -55.18 -4.73
N GLN A 106 -44.75 -55.15 -6.06
CA GLN A 106 -43.98 -54.11 -6.74
C GLN A 106 -44.59 -52.71 -6.58
N CYS A 107 -45.91 -52.59 -6.64
CA CYS A 107 -46.63 -51.34 -6.35
C CYS A 107 -46.39 -50.88 -4.90
N LYS A 108 -46.39 -51.81 -3.93
CA LYS A 108 -46.08 -51.51 -2.53
C LYS A 108 -44.62 -51.04 -2.38
N THR A 109 -43.65 -51.70 -3.01
CA THR A 109 -42.24 -51.26 -2.98
C THR A 109 -42.04 -49.91 -3.65
N LEU A 110 -42.68 -49.66 -4.80
CA LEU A 110 -42.61 -48.36 -5.49
C LEU A 110 -43.25 -47.24 -4.67
N ARG A 111 -44.36 -47.50 -3.96
CA ARG A 111 -44.95 -46.52 -3.02
C ARG A 111 -44.01 -46.20 -1.86
N MET A 112 -43.32 -47.21 -1.32
CA MET A 112 -42.31 -47.00 -0.28
C MET A 112 -41.09 -46.24 -0.79
N GLN A 113 -40.63 -46.52 -2.03
CA GLN A 113 -39.56 -45.75 -2.67
C GLN A 113 -39.98 -44.31 -2.94
N LYS A 114 -41.20 -44.08 -3.43
CA LYS A 114 -41.76 -42.74 -3.65
C LYS A 114 -41.87 -41.95 -2.35
N SER A 115 -42.34 -42.58 -1.27
CA SER A 115 -42.42 -41.91 0.04
C SER A 115 -41.02 -41.58 0.58
N ALA A 116 -40.06 -42.50 0.47
CA ALA A 116 -38.67 -42.28 0.83
C ALA A 116 -38.01 -41.14 0.03
N LEU A 117 -38.18 -41.12 -1.30
CA LEU A 117 -37.68 -40.05 -2.17
C LEU A 117 -38.34 -38.70 -1.85
N SER A 118 -39.64 -38.69 -1.56
CA SER A 118 -40.32 -37.47 -1.13
C SER A 118 -39.78 -36.96 0.23
N GLY A 119 -39.43 -37.86 1.14
CA GLY A 119 -38.78 -37.54 2.40
C GLY A 119 -37.38 -36.97 2.20
N LEU A 120 -36.58 -37.59 1.33
CA LEU A 120 -35.24 -37.13 0.96
C LEU A 120 -35.29 -35.73 0.30
N SER A 121 -36.22 -35.51 -0.64
CA SER A 121 -36.42 -34.21 -1.28
C SER A 121 -36.78 -33.11 -0.26
N LYS A 122 -37.67 -33.42 0.69
CA LYS A 122 -38.01 -32.49 1.79
C LYS A 122 -36.79 -32.22 2.68
N ASN A 123 -35.99 -33.24 2.98
CA ASN A 123 -34.77 -33.09 3.77
C ASN A 123 -33.71 -32.26 3.04
N PHE A 124 -33.52 -32.45 1.73
CA PHE A 124 -32.62 -31.61 0.92
C PHE A 124 -33.07 -30.14 0.90
N LYS A 125 -34.36 -29.87 0.74
CA LYS A 125 -34.88 -28.49 0.81
C LYS A 125 -34.61 -27.84 2.16
N ARG A 126 -34.86 -28.56 3.26
CA ARG A 126 -34.56 -28.09 4.62
C ARG A 126 -33.06 -27.88 4.84
N ALA A 127 -32.22 -28.82 4.43
CA ALA A 127 -30.77 -28.73 4.56
C ALA A 127 -30.21 -27.55 3.76
N ASN A 128 -30.69 -27.34 2.52
CA ASN A 128 -30.29 -26.21 1.70
C ASN A 128 -30.75 -24.87 2.32
N GLN A 129 -31.97 -24.82 2.88
CA GLN A 129 -32.46 -23.63 3.57
C GLN A 129 -31.60 -23.29 4.81
N VAL A 130 -31.25 -24.29 5.62
CA VAL A 130 -30.35 -24.11 6.78
C VAL A 130 -28.96 -23.65 6.32
N ARG A 131 -28.42 -24.25 5.25
CA ARG A 131 -27.13 -23.83 4.66
C ARG A 131 -27.17 -22.38 4.18
N CYS A 132 -28.19 -21.98 3.41
CA CYS A 132 -28.34 -20.61 2.94
C CYS A 132 -28.52 -19.61 4.11
N GLN A 133 -29.19 -20.00 5.20
CA GLN A 133 -29.31 -19.17 6.39
C GLN A 133 -27.96 -19.03 7.12
N ALA A 134 -27.20 -20.12 7.24
CA ALA A 134 -25.86 -20.10 7.83
C ALA A 134 -24.89 -19.24 7.01
N GLU A 135 -24.88 -19.37 5.68
CA GLU A 135 -24.07 -18.54 4.78
C GLU A 135 -24.42 -17.05 4.91
N LYS A 136 -25.72 -16.69 4.93
CA LYS A 136 -26.15 -15.30 5.15
C LYS A 136 -25.74 -14.78 6.53
N ALA A 137 -25.82 -15.61 7.57
CA ALA A 137 -25.38 -15.23 8.91
C ALA A 137 -23.87 -14.99 8.97
N GLN A 138 -23.08 -15.82 8.28
CA GLN A 138 -21.64 -15.68 8.18
C GLN A 138 -21.24 -14.42 7.40
N LEU A 139 -21.87 -14.15 6.26
CA LEU A 139 -21.64 -12.92 5.49
C LEU A 139 -21.94 -11.66 6.31
N ARG A 140 -23.01 -11.68 7.13
CA ARG A 140 -23.31 -10.56 8.04
C ARG A 140 -22.24 -10.38 9.10
N LYS A 141 -21.73 -11.47 9.69
CA LYS A 141 -20.63 -11.39 10.66
C LYS A 141 -19.38 -10.78 10.03
N TRP A 142 -19.01 -11.25 8.84
CA TRP A 142 -17.86 -10.70 8.11
C TRP A 142 -18.05 -9.24 7.72
N GLU A 143 -19.25 -8.81 7.34
CA GLU A 143 -19.51 -7.39 7.05
C GLU A 143 -19.42 -6.52 8.30
N VAL A 144 -19.89 -7.02 9.46
CA VAL A 144 -19.74 -6.34 10.75
C VAL A 144 -18.27 -6.27 11.18
N GLU A 145 -17.52 -7.36 11.05
CA GLU A 145 -16.08 -7.39 11.36
C GLU A 145 -15.31 -6.45 10.43
N LYS A 146 -15.59 -6.48 9.12
CA LYS A 146 -14.98 -5.59 8.13
C LYS A 146 -15.28 -4.12 8.43
N SER A 147 -16.53 -3.78 8.74
CA SER A 147 -16.91 -2.40 9.10
C SER A 147 -16.30 -1.96 10.43
N CYS A 148 -16.18 -2.86 11.41
CA CYS A 148 -15.49 -2.60 12.68
C CYS A 148 -13.99 -2.35 12.49
N ILE A 149 -13.32 -3.18 11.68
CA ILE A 149 -11.91 -3.00 11.32
C ILE A 149 -11.73 -1.69 10.54
N SER A 150 -12.59 -1.41 9.55
CA SER A 150 -12.56 -0.16 8.79
C SER A 150 -12.74 1.08 9.68
N ALA A 151 -13.63 1.02 10.68
CA ALA A 151 -13.80 2.09 11.66
C ALA A 151 -12.53 2.25 12.52
N SER A 152 -11.95 1.14 12.99
CA SER A 152 -10.70 1.16 13.77
C SER A 152 -9.52 1.73 12.97
N ILE A 153 -9.42 1.41 11.68
CA ILE A 153 -8.41 1.98 10.76
C ILE A 153 -8.64 3.48 10.61
N SER A 154 -9.88 3.93 10.38
CA SER A 154 -10.22 5.35 10.28
C SER A 154 -9.85 6.11 11.56
N ASP A 155 -10.13 5.54 12.73
CA ASP A 155 -9.79 6.14 14.02
C ASP A 155 -8.27 6.25 14.21
N LEU A 156 -7.52 5.20 13.86
CA LEU A 156 -6.06 5.22 13.91
C LEU A 156 -5.45 6.23 12.94
N VAL A 157 -5.97 6.31 11.70
CA VAL A 157 -5.58 7.30 10.70
C VAL A 157 -5.83 8.72 11.20
N GLN A 158 -7.00 8.97 11.78
CA GLN A 158 -7.34 10.28 12.32
C GLN A 158 -6.44 10.65 13.51
N SER A 159 -6.17 9.71 14.42
CA SER A 159 -5.18 9.86 15.51
C SER A 159 -3.78 10.16 14.97
N LEU A 160 -3.35 9.46 13.91
CA LEU A 160 -2.06 9.70 13.27
C LEU A 160 -1.98 11.09 12.64
N ILE A 161 -3.05 11.57 12.00
CA ILE A 161 -3.15 12.93 11.45
C ILE A 161 -3.03 13.96 12.58
N TYR A 162 -3.77 13.80 13.68
CA TYR A 162 -3.68 14.69 14.83
C TYR A 162 -2.26 14.72 15.41
N LYS A 163 -1.67 13.56 15.72
CA LYS A 163 -0.28 13.48 16.22
C LYS A 163 0.73 14.09 15.26
N SER A 164 0.59 13.85 13.96
CA SER A 164 1.44 14.43 12.91
C SER A 164 1.34 15.96 12.91
N SER A 165 0.12 16.51 12.97
CA SER A 165 -0.09 17.96 13.04
C SER A 165 0.47 18.60 14.31
N ASP A 166 0.32 17.94 15.47
CA ASP A 166 0.84 18.39 16.76
C ASP A 166 2.38 18.40 16.74
N GLN A 167 2.99 17.32 16.26
CA GLN A 167 4.45 17.23 16.09
C GLN A 167 4.99 18.31 15.15
N VAL A 168 4.27 18.66 14.08
CA VAL A 168 4.62 19.77 13.18
C VAL A 168 4.55 21.12 13.90
N GLN A 169 3.52 21.36 14.73
CA GLN A 169 3.40 22.58 15.51
C GLN A 169 4.50 22.68 16.57
N TYR A 170 4.77 21.59 17.29
CA TYR A 170 5.87 21.48 18.24
C TYR A 170 7.22 21.80 17.60
N LEU A 171 7.50 21.26 16.41
CA LEU A 171 8.73 21.59 15.69
C LEU A 171 8.84 23.09 15.35
N LYS A 172 7.73 23.75 14.98
CA LYS A 172 7.75 25.19 14.66
C LYS A 172 8.01 26.04 15.91
N THR A 173 7.32 25.77 17.00
CA THR A 173 7.51 26.51 18.27
C THR A 173 8.90 26.26 18.85
N SER A 174 9.36 25.01 18.81
CA SER A 174 10.71 24.64 19.24
C SER A 174 11.80 25.28 18.36
N ASP A 175 11.59 25.45 17.05
CA ASP A 175 12.55 26.12 16.16
C ASP A 175 12.69 27.61 16.50
N VAL A 176 11.59 28.29 16.84
CA VAL A 176 11.62 29.67 17.32
C VAL A 176 12.33 29.75 18.68
N ASN A 177 11.99 28.87 19.63
CA ASN A 177 12.59 28.85 20.95
C ASN A 177 14.09 28.56 20.92
N SER A 178 14.53 27.61 20.09
CA SER A 178 15.96 27.28 19.93
C SER A 178 16.75 28.43 19.32
N LYS A 179 16.22 29.10 18.27
CA LYS A 179 16.84 30.30 17.70
C LYS A 179 16.92 31.45 18.70
N GLN A 180 15.87 31.67 19.47
CA GLN A 180 15.88 32.69 20.53
C GLN A 180 16.90 32.36 21.62
N ALA A 181 16.99 31.09 22.03
CA ALA A 181 18.00 30.66 23.01
C ALA A 181 19.43 30.88 22.48
N VAL A 182 19.73 30.51 21.24
CA VAL A 182 21.04 30.77 20.62
C VAL A 182 21.34 32.26 20.54
N SER A 183 20.37 33.08 20.11
CA SER A 183 20.53 34.54 20.06
C SER A 183 20.83 35.13 21.45
N ASN A 184 20.14 34.68 22.49
CA ASN A 184 20.37 35.15 23.86
C ASN A 184 21.76 34.76 24.39
N VAL A 185 22.24 33.55 24.07
CA VAL A 185 23.58 33.09 24.46
C VAL A 185 24.65 33.94 23.77
N LEU A 186 24.54 34.12 22.45
CA LEU A 186 25.49 34.96 21.68
C LEU A 186 25.49 36.42 22.18
N GLN A 187 24.31 36.99 22.48
CA GLN A 187 24.24 38.32 23.10
C GLN A 187 24.91 38.37 24.48
N SER A 188 24.86 37.28 25.25
CA SER A 188 25.55 37.19 26.52
C SER A 188 27.07 37.06 26.35
N ASP A 189 27.53 36.36 25.32
CA ASP A 189 28.94 36.27 24.92
C ASP A 189 29.47 37.65 24.51
N ASP A 190 28.73 38.37 23.66
CA ASP A 190 29.08 39.72 23.20
C ASP A 190 29.22 40.71 24.36
N ARG A 191 28.38 40.59 25.39
CA ARG A 191 28.51 41.39 26.62
C ARG A 191 29.82 41.11 27.34
N ILE A 192 30.25 39.85 27.43
CA ILE A 192 31.53 39.47 28.04
C ILE A 192 32.69 39.99 27.20
N LEU A 193 32.64 39.85 25.87
CA LEU A 193 33.66 40.41 24.96
C LEU A 193 33.77 41.94 25.08
N SER A 194 32.64 42.64 25.16
CA SER A 194 32.63 44.09 25.41
C SER A 194 33.22 44.46 26.77
N SER A 195 33.11 43.57 27.77
CA SER A 195 33.73 43.76 29.08
C SER A 195 35.25 43.59 29.03
N PHE A 196 35.77 42.68 28.18
CA PHE A 196 37.21 42.58 27.93
C PHE A 196 37.75 43.83 27.26
N GLN A 197 37.04 44.35 26.27
CA GLN A 197 37.45 45.59 25.60
C GLN A 197 37.58 46.75 26.60
N LYS A 198 36.62 46.89 27.52
CA LYS A 198 36.68 47.90 28.59
C LYS A 198 37.82 47.64 29.58
N LEU A 199 38.07 46.37 29.92
CA LEU A 199 39.16 46.00 30.81
C LEU A 199 40.52 46.32 30.17
N LEU A 200 40.68 46.01 28.89
CA LEU A 200 41.86 46.31 28.10
C LEU A 200 42.10 47.82 27.96
N SER A 201 41.06 48.61 27.66
CA SER A 201 41.20 50.07 27.59
C SER A 201 41.65 50.68 28.92
N ASN A 202 41.11 50.18 30.05
CA ASN A 202 41.54 50.63 31.37
C ASN A 202 42.99 50.23 31.72
N LEU A 203 43.52 49.17 31.13
CA LEU A 203 44.92 48.75 31.34
C LEU A 203 45.89 49.54 30.47
N ASP A 204 45.48 49.93 29.27
CA ASP A 204 46.30 50.70 28.33
C ASP A 204 46.58 52.12 28.86
N ASP A 205 45.58 52.75 29.49
CA ASP A 205 45.72 54.06 30.14
C ASP A 205 46.77 54.11 31.27
N ASN A 206 47.17 52.95 31.80
CA ASN A 206 48.13 52.82 32.91
C ASN A 206 49.52 52.33 32.46
N LEU A 207 49.79 52.26 31.15
CA LEU A 207 51.09 51.82 30.65
C LEU A 207 52.19 52.76 31.18
N PRO A 208 53.26 52.23 31.78
CA PRO A 208 54.23 53.05 32.48
C PRO A 208 55.09 53.84 31.47
N GLU A 209 54.71 55.08 31.20
CA GLU A 209 55.58 56.17 30.73
C GLU A 209 56.58 56.58 31.84
N ASN A 210 57.16 55.58 32.50
CA ASN A 210 57.97 55.73 33.70
C ASN A 210 59.46 55.77 33.37
N GLN A 211 59.86 55.22 32.21
CA GLN A 211 61.26 55.23 31.77
C GLN A 211 61.76 56.65 31.50
N GLU A 212 60.98 57.45 30.76
CA GLU A 212 61.32 58.85 30.49
C GLU A 212 61.31 59.70 31.76
N LYS A 213 60.41 59.40 32.71
CA LYS A 213 60.35 60.07 34.01
C LYS A 213 61.57 59.74 34.87
N ILE A 214 62.04 58.49 34.88
CA ILE A 214 63.27 58.09 35.57
C ILE A 214 64.50 58.79 34.97
N GLU A 215 64.60 58.85 33.65
CA GLU A 215 65.70 59.54 32.96
C GLU A 215 65.72 61.03 33.29
N ARG A 216 64.57 61.70 33.28
CA ARG A 216 64.45 63.09 33.73
C ARG A 216 64.86 63.28 35.20
N VAL A 217 64.48 62.36 36.09
CA VAL A 217 64.88 62.43 37.51
C VAL A 217 66.39 62.25 37.67
N LYS A 218 67.01 61.32 36.93
CA LYS A 218 68.46 61.13 36.91
C LYS A 218 69.19 62.39 36.45
N ASP A 219 68.72 63.02 35.38
CA ASP A 219 69.29 64.26 34.86
C ASP A 219 69.17 65.42 35.87
N LEU A 220 68.03 65.54 36.54
CA LEU A 220 67.83 66.55 37.59
C LEU A 220 68.71 66.28 38.82
N CYS A 221 68.87 65.02 39.22
CA CYS A 221 69.77 64.64 40.31
C CYS A 221 71.23 64.98 39.96
N ALA A 222 71.69 64.67 38.74
CA ALA A 222 73.04 65.01 38.28
C ALA A 222 73.28 66.53 38.28
N ARG A 223 72.29 67.33 37.84
CA ARG A 223 72.36 68.80 37.90
C ARG A 223 72.40 69.31 39.34
N TYR A 224 71.61 68.71 40.24
CA TYR A 224 71.58 69.09 41.64
C TYR A 224 72.89 68.74 42.36
N ILE A 225 73.49 67.58 42.10
CA ILE A 225 74.83 67.21 42.58
C ILE A 225 75.86 68.24 42.12
N LYS A 226 75.84 68.61 40.84
CA LYS A 226 76.77 69.62 40.31
C LYS A 226 76.61 70.97 41.03
N LEU A 227 75.38 71.46 41.18
CA LEU A 227 75.11 72.75 41.85
C LEU A 227 75.49 72.74 43.35
N THR A 228 75.29 71.61 44.04
CA THR A 228 75.65 71.48 45.46
C THR A 228 77.15 71.40 45.66
N VAL A 229 77.87 70.67 44.80
CA VAL A 229 79.35 70.62 44.79
C VAL A 229 79.93 71.99 44.46
N ASP A 230 79.47 72.64 43.40
CA ASP A 230 79.97 73.97 43.01
C ASP A 230 79.64 75.01 44.09
N GLY A 231 78.45 74.94 44.70
CA GLY A 231 78.04 75.83 45.78
C GLY A 231 78.81 75.64 47.08
N THR A 232 79.14 74.40 47.45
CA THR A 232 79.97 74.10 48.63
C THR A 232 81.43 74.49 48.41
N ARG A 233 81.99 74.21 47.22
CA ARG A 233 83.33 74.69 46.83
C ARG A 233 83.43 76.20 46.85
N THR A 234 82.48 76.89 46.22
CA THR A 234 82.48 78.37 46.20
C THR A 234 82.37 78.96 47.63
N LYS A 235 81.60 78.32 48.53
CA LYS A 235 81.53 78.73 49.94
C LYS A 235 82.84 78.49 50.68
N LEU A 236 83.50 77.36 50.46
CA LEU A 236 84.81 77.05 51.06
C LEU A 236 85.90 77.98 50.53
N ASP A 237 85.97 78.22 49.22
CA ASP A 237 86.88 79.20 48.60
C ASP A 237 86.64 80.60 49.18
N ARG A 238 85.38 81.00 49.35
CA ARG A 238 85.04 82.27 49.98
C ARG A 238 85.53 82.34 51.43
N ILE A 239 85.26 81.32 52.25
CA ILE A 239 85.69 81.29 53.65
C ILE A 239 87.21 81.28 53.76
N TYR A 240 87.90 80.51 52.91
CA TYR A 240 89.36 80.46 52.84
C TYR A 240 89.96 81.82 52.48
N LEU A 241 89.44 82.47 51.43
CA LEU A 241 89.89 83.81 51.01
C LEU A 241 89.54 84.89 52.06
N GLU A 242 88.39 84.81 52.72
CA GLU A 242 88.01 85.70 53.82
C GLU A 242 88.95 85.50 55.04
N ALA A 243 89.31 84.27 55.38
CA ALA A 243 90.25 83.94 56.45
C ALA A 243 91.67 84.44 56.14
N LEU A 244 92.13 84.32 54.88
CA LEU A 244 93.41 84.88 54.44
C LEU A 244 93.44 86.43 54.47
N LYS A 245 92.30 87.08 54.21
CA LYS A 245 92.19 88.54 54.21
C LYS A 245 92.15 89.13 55.63
N TYR A 246 91.72 88.35 56.61
CA TYR A 246 91.65 88.73 58.02
C TYR A 246 92.37 87.70 58.90
N PRO A 247 93.72 87.64 58.88
CA PRO A 247 94.45 86.76 59.79
C PRO A 247 94.15 87.19 61.25
N PRO A 248 93.87 86.25 62.16
CA PRO A 248 93.70 86.58 63.57
C PRO A 248 94.98 87.26 64.05
N SER A 249 94.85 88.54 64.40
CA SER A 249 95.95 89.37 64.87
C SER A 249 96.30 88.97 66.30
N LEU A 250 97.00 87.85 66.50
CA LEU A 250 97.72 87.49 67.73
C LEU A 250 98.85 86.48 67.44
N GLN A 251 100.07 87.02 67.31
CA GLN A 251 101.37 86.42 67.66
C GLN A 251 101.70 84.97 67.19
N GLY A 252 102.53 84.83 66.15
CA GLY A 252 103.19 83.54 65.85
C GLY A 252 103.88 83.39 64.48
N SER A 253 104.83 84.26 64.13
CA SER A 253 105.61 84.16 62.88
C SER A 253 106.52 82.90 62.88
N LEU A 254 106.04 81.84 62.21
CA LEU A 254 106.73 80.73 61.51
C LEU A 254 105.84 79.46 61.45
N GLU A 255 104.87 79.32 62.36
CA GLU A 255 103.91 78.20 62.40
C GLU A 255 102.68 78.43 61.49
N ASP A 256 102.29 79.70 61.27
CA ASP A 256 101.17 80.07 60.37
C ASP A 256 101.34 79.53 58.94
N GLY A 257 102.57 79.42 58.45
CA GLY A 257 102.86 78.93 57.10
C GLY A 257 102.84 77.40 56.97
N GLN A 258 102.94 76.66 58.07
CA GLN A 258 102.75 75.21 58.12
C GLN A 258 101.27 74.89 58.35
N GLN A 259 100.61 75.58 59.28
CA GLN A 259 99.16 75.46 59.51
C GLN A 259 98.34 75.82 58.27
N ALA A 260 98.73 76.86 57.51
CA ALA A 260 98.07 77.19 56.25
C ALA A 260 98.25 76.10 55.16
N ARG A 261 99.36 75.35 55.18
CA ARG A 261 99.59 74.23 54.25
C ARG A 261 98.82 72.99 54.68
N GLU A 262 98.81 72.68 55.97
CA GLU A 262 98.01 71.59 56.54
C GLU A 262 96.51 71.84 56.26
N LEU A 263 96.02 73.07 56.48
CA LEU A 263 94.65 73.45 56.15
C LEU A 263 94.37 73.42 54.63
N GLN A 264 95.36 73.71 53.79
CA GLN A 264 95.23 73.57 52.34
C GLN A 264 95.13 72.10 51.93
N GLU A 265 95.97 71.22 52.48
CA GLU A 265 95.92 69.77 52.23
C GLU A 265 94.59 69.16 52.74
N GLU A 266 94.10 69.59 53.90
CA GLU A 266 92.79 69.21 54.43
C GLU A 266 91.65 69.72 53.54
N LEU A 267 91.75 70.93 53.00
CA LEU A 267 90.77 71.51 52.09
C LEU A 267 90.77 70.82 50.71
N GLU A 268 91.95 70.43 50.20
CA GLU A 268 92.09 69.61 48.99
C GLU A 268 91.51 68.20 49.21
N SER A 269 91.75 67.61 50.39
CA SER A 269 91.11 66.35 50.81
C SER A 269 89.58 66.50 50.86
N LEU A 270 89.08 67.58 51.47
CA LEU A 270 87.65 67.87 51.55
C LEU A 270 87.03 68.06 50.15
N TYR A 271 87.72 68.71 49.21
CA TYR A 271 87.26 68.85 47.82
C TYR A 271 87.13 67.54 47.07
N SER A 272 87.93 66.53 47.42
CA SER A 272 87.81 65.18 46.87
C SER A 272 86.61 64.43 47.46
N GLU A 273 86.23 64.72 48.71
CA GLU A 273 85.14 64.04 49.43
C GLU A 273 83.76 64.67 49.20
N ILE A 274 83.69 65.99 48.96
CA ILE A 274 82.43 66.72 48.73
C ILE A 274 81.60 66.11 47.60
N HIS A 275 82.24 65.69 46.50
CA HIS A 275 81.52 65.14 45.35
C HIS A 275 80.89 63.76 45.65
N PRO A 276 81.63 62.76 46.14
CA PRO A 276 81.06 61.49 46.60
C PRO A 276 79.96 61.65 47.65
N VAL A 277 80.13 62.55 48.64
CA VAL A 277 79.12 62.75 49.70
C VAL A 277 77.85 63.40 49.14
N ALA A 278 77.98 64.41 48.28
CA ALA A 278 76.84 65.03 47.60
C ALA A 278 76.12 64.01 46.70
N GLN A 279 76.87 63.17 45.97
CA GLN A 279 76.29 62.12 45.14
C GLN A 279 75.46 61.14 45.98
N ILE A 280 76.05 60.57 47.04
CA ILE A 280 75.37 59.60 47.91
C ILE A 280 74.13 60.23 48.56
N SER A 281 74.23 61.46 49.05
CA SER A 281 73.10 62.15 49.68
C SER A 281 71.93 62.37 48.71
N VAL A 282 72.22 62.74 47.45
CA VAL A 282 71.17 63.00 46.45
C VAL A 282 70.56 61.70 45.94
N GLU A 283 71.40 60.68 45.73
CA GLU A 283 70.94 59.36 45.32
C GLU A 283 70.01 58.74 46.38
N GLN A 284 70.38 58.81 47.66
CA GLN A 284 69.56 58.27 48.76
C GLN A 284 68.26 59.07 49.00
N GLN A 285 68.30 60.40 48.91
CA GLN A 285 67.11 61.22 49.20
C GLN A 285 66.09 61.27 48.06
N TYR A 286 66.56 61.21 46.80
CA TYR A 286 65.71 61.50 45.64
C TYR A 286 65.68 60.39 44.60
N LEU A 287 66.81 59.79 44.27
CA LEU A 287 66.87 58.79 43.20
C LEU A 287 66.30 57.44 43.65
N GLU A 288 66.75 56.90 44.78
CA GLU A 288 66.27 55.62 45.31
C GLU A 288 64.76 55.63 45.59
N PRO A 289 64.18 56.64 46.24
CA PRO A 289 62.73 56.69 46.46
C PRO A 289 61.95 56.81 45.15
N ALA A 290 62.43 57.58 44.17
CA ALA A 290 61.78 57.67 42.86
C ALA A 290 61.80 56.32 42.12
N LEU A 291 62.92 55.58 42.19
CA LEU A 291 63.03 54.23 41.63
C LEU A 291 62.13 53.23 42.38
N GLN A 292 62.05 53.29 43.72
CA GLN A 292 61.17 52.44 44.50
C GLN A 292 59.69 52.71 44.21
N VAL A 293 59.27 53.97 44.14
CA VAL A 293 57.90 54.33 43.74
C VAL A 293 57.59 53.83 42.34
N THR A 294 58.52 53.99 41.39
CA THR A 294 58.36 53.48 40.02
C THR A 294 58.28 51.95 39.96
N ASN A 295 59.10 51.26 40.74
CA ASN A 295 59.06 49.80 40.80
C ASN A 295 57.78 49.30 41.47
N ASN A 296 57.30 49.99 42.50
CA ASN A 296 56.04 49.66 43.16
C ASN A 296 54.85 49.91 42.22
N THR A 297 54.82 51.02 41.48
CA THR A 297 53.77 51.27 40.48
C THR A 297 53.81 50.23 39.36
N ASN A 298 55.00 49.88 38.85
CA ASN A 298 55.18 48.82 37.86
C ASN A 298 54.72 47.45 38.39
N SER A 299 55.09 47.07 39.62
CA SER A 299 54.64 45.81 40.25
C SER A 299 53.11 45.76 40.37
N THR A 300 52.49 46.84 40.86
CA THR A 300 51.02 46.89 40.98
C THR A 300 50.31 46.90 39.62
N TYR A 301 50.94 47.47 38.57
CA TYR A 301 50.47 47.38 37.21
C TYR A 301 50.50 45.94 36.71
N TYR A 302 51.63 45.24 36.84
CA TYR A 302 51.75 43.84 36.42
C TYR A 302 50.81 42.92 37.20
N ASP A 303 50.58 43.16 38.50
CA ASP A 303 49.61 42.40 39.29
C ASP A 303 48.16 42.60 38.79
N ARG A 304 47.79 43.83 38.42
CA ARG A 304 46.46 44.12 37.83
C ARG A 304 46.33 43.52 36.44
N PHE A 305 47.38 43.63 35.63
CA PHE A 305 47.45 43.08 34.29
C PHE A 305 47.35 41.55 34.31
N TYR A 306 48.08 40.89 35.20
CA TYR A 306 48.01 39.45 35.40
C TYR A 306 46.61 38.99 35.82
N LYS A 307 46.00 39.67 36.80
CA LYS A 307 44.61 39.39 37.22
C LYS A 307 43.61 39.58 36.08
N ALA A 308 43.82 40.59 35.24
CA ALA A 308 42.97 40.84 34.09
C ALA A 308 43.14 39.77 33.00
N ILE A 309 44.37 39.35 32.69
CA ILE A 309 44.63 38.24 31.78
C ILE A 309 44.02 36.95 32.31
N GLN A 310 44.21 36.63 33.59
CA GLN A 310 43.65 35.44 34.20
C GLN A 310 42.11 35.45 34.15
N TYR A 311 41.49 36.62 34.35
CA TYR A 311 40.06 36.78 34.16
C TYR A 311 39.64 36.52 32.71
N ILE A 312 40.35 37.10 31.73
CA ILE A 312 40.10 36.90 30.29
C ILE A 312 40.27 35.41 29.92
N GLU A 313 41.32 34.75 30.38
CA GLU A 313 41.58 33.33 30.12
C GLU A 313 40.47 32.44 30.68
N ASN A 314 40.11 32.61 31.96
CA ASN A 314 39.04 31.84 32.59
C ASN A 314 37.70 32.06 31.87
N SER A 315 37.39 33.31 31.53
CA SER A 315 36.14 33.63 30.85
C SER A 315 36.12 33.12 29.40
N LEU A 316 37.23 33.16 28.66
CA LEU A 316 37.37 32.53 27.34
C LEU A 316 37.23 31.01 27.40
N SER A 317 37.79 30.34 28.42
CA SER A 317 37.52 28.93 28.68
C SER A 317 36.03 28.68 28.88
N THR A 318 35.37 29.45 29.77
CA THR A 318 33.93 29.27 30.00
C THR A 318 33.06 29.57 28.77
N LEU A 319 33.48 30.51 27.91
CA LEU A 319 32.82 30.80 26.63
C LEU A 319 32.96 29.62 25.67
N THR A 320 34.15 29.02 25.61
CA THR A 320 34.43 27.87 24.75
C THR A 320 33.63 26.65 25.20
N ASP A 321 33.66 26.32 26.49
CA ASP A 321 32.89 25.21 27.08
C ASP A 321 31.38 25.42 26.87
N ARG A 322 30.91 26.66 27.02
CA ARG A 322 29.52 27.04 26.76
C ARG A 322 29.14 26.81 25.30
N ILE A 323 29.96 27.30 24.35
CA ILE A 323 29.71 27.13 22.91
C ILE A 323 29.72 25.64 22.53
N GLU A 324 30.62 24.83 23.08
CA GLU A 324 30.68 23.38 22.85
C GLU A 324 29.43 22.65 23.39
N ALA A 325 28.98 23.00 24.59
CA ALA A 325 27.74 22.44 25.15
C ALA A 325 26.51 22.81 24.32
N TYR A 326 26.41 24.07 23.86
CA TYR A 326 25.31 24.51 23.01
C TYR A 326 25.37 23.91 21.61
N SER A 327 26.55 23.73 21.03
CA SER A 327 26.70 23.10 19.70
C SER A 327 26.28 21.63 19.73
N SER A 328 26.66 20.89 20.78
CA SER A 328 26.24 19.50 21.00
C SER A 328 24.71 19.40 21.13
N ARG A 329 24.10 20.27 21.96
CA ARG A 329 22.65 20.31 22.11
C ARG A 329 21.92 20.72 20.83
N LEU A 330 22.49 21.64 20.05
CA LEU A 330 21.92 22.04 18.76
C LEU A 330 22.02 20.90 17.73
N HIS A 331 23.11 20.14 17.76
CA HIS A 331 23.28 18.96 16.92
C HIS A 331 22.25 17.87 17.25
N GLU A 332 22.06 17.53 18.52
CA GLU A 332 21.01 16.59 18.96
C GLU A 332 19.61 17.07 18.53
N TYR A 333 19.33 18.36 18.74
CA TYR A 333 18.08 18.97 18.30
C TYR A 333 17.90 18.88 16.77
N GLN A 334 18.96 19.11 16.01
CA GLN A 334 18.94 18.99 14.55
C GLN A 334 18.67 17.54 14.11
N CYS A 335 19.31 16.55 14.74
CA CYS A 335 19.07 15.13 14.48
C CYS A 335 17.61 14.76 14.78
N HIS A 336 17.09 15.16 15.93
CA HIS A 336 15.68 14.97 16.29
C HIS A 336 14.73 15.61 15.26
N ARG A 337 15.01 16.84 14.84
CA ARG A 337 14.24 17.54 13.80
C ARG A 337 14.25 16.80 12.47
N MET A 338 15.39 16.23 12.06
CA MET A 338 15.49 15.46 10.81
C MET A 338 14.72 14.14 10.91
N ALA A 339 14.82 13.43 12.04
CA ALA A 339 14.07 12.21 12.30
C ALA A 339 12.56 12.46 12.24
N ILE A 340 12.06 13.49 12.93
CA ILE A 340 10.63 13.85 12.86
C ILE A 340 10.22 14.20 11.43
N LYS A 341 11.01 14.99 10.70
CA LYS A 341 10.69 15.32 9.29
C LYS A 341 10.65 14.07 8.41
N ALA A 342 11.51 13.09 8.64
CA ALA A 342 11.48 11.81 7.93
C ALA A 342 10.21 11.01 8.26
N ILE A 343 9.87 10.90 9.55
CA ILE A 343 8.61 10.27 10.00
C ILE A 343 7.41 10.96 9.38
N LEU A 344 7.36 12.29 9.37
CA LEU A 344 6.28 13.05 8.75
C LEU A 344 6.18 12.82 7.24
N LYS A 345 7.30 12.60 6.54
CA LYS A 345 7.28 12.23 5.11
C LYS A 345 6.69 10.84 4.91
N ILE A 346 7.09 9.86 5.74
CA ILE A 346 6.56 8.50 5.71
C ILE A 346 5.06 8.52 5.99
N VAL A 347 4.63 9.19 7.06
CA VAL A 347 3.21 9.35 7.42
C VAL A 347 2.42 9.98 6.28
N LYS A 348 2.95 11.00 5.60
CA LYS A 348 2.27 11.59 4.43
C LYS A 348 2.17 10.63 3.24
N ALA A 349 3.19 9.81 3.01
CA ALA A 349 3.18 8.80 1.96
C ALA A 349 2.14 7.71 2.26
N GLU A 350 2.09 7.22 3.50
CA GLU A 350 1.10 6.24 3.98
C GLU A 350 -0.33 6.79 3.94
N LEU A 351 -0.54 8.05 4.34
CA LEU A 351 -1.86 8.70 4.24
C LEU A 351 -2.31 8.94 2.79
N SER A 352 -1.37 8.99 1.85
CA SER A 352 -1.65 9.14 0.41
C SER A 352 -1.82 7.79 -0.29
N TYR A 353 -1.59 6.68 0.42
CA TYR A 353 -1.79 5.34 -0.12
C TYR A 353 -3.29 5.03 -0.16
N GLU A 354 -3.88 5.12 -1.36
CA GLU A 354 -5.18 4.50 -1.61
C GLU A 354 -4.98 3.01 -1.86
N GLU A 355 -5.61 2.18 -1.04
CA GLU A 355 -5.63 0.73 -1.20
C GLU A 355 -6.14 0.38 -2.61
N PRO A 356 -5.39 -0.40 -3.41
CA PRO A 356 -5.85 -0.80 -4.73
C PRO A 356 -7.14 -1.61 -4.56
N LYS A 357 -8.23 -1.08 -5.10
CA LYS A 357 -9.55 -1.74 -5.10
C LYS A 357 -9.39 -3.11 -5.76
N LEU A 358 -9.29 -4.17 -4.96
CA LEU A 358 -9.34 -5.54 -5.46
C LEU A 358 -10.63 -5.69 -6.25
N SER A 359 -10.50 -5.89 -7.57
CA SER A 359 -11.62 -6.28 -8.42
C SER A 359 -12.25 -7.54 -7.84
N LYS A 360 -13.58 -7.53 -7.72
CA LYS A 360 -14.38 -8.58 -7.09
C LYS A 360 -14.08 -9.95 -7.72
N ALA A 361 -13.13 -10.70 -7.17
CA ALA A 361 -12.99 -12.12 -7.45
C ALA A 361 -14.13 -12.86 -6.72
N LYS A 362 -14.87 -13.67 -7.47
CA LYS A 362 -15.94 -14.53 -6.93
C LYS A 362 -15.35 -15.47 -5.87
N PRO A 363 -16.02 -15.71 -4.74
CA PRO A 363 -15.52 -16.66 -3.75
C PRO A 363 -15.71 -18.08 -4.30
N VAL A 364 -14.63 -18.73 -4.70
CA VAL A 364 -14.56 -20.18 -4.84
C VAL A 364 -14.32 -20.73 -3.43
N GLY A 365 -15.26 -21.52 -2.93
CA GLY A 365 -15.19 -22.11 -1.60
C GLY A 365 -13.99 -23.06 -1.49
N GLY A 366 -13.09 -22.75 -0.55
CA GLY A 366 -11.93 -23.58 -0.24
C GLY A 366 -11.53 -23.40 1.24
N CYS A 367 -11.67 -24.50 1.97
CA CYS A 367 -11.22 -24.81 3.33
C CYS A 367 -10.40 -23.76 4.12
N ILE A 368 -11.00 -23.19 5.18
CA ILE A 368 -10.26 -22.52 6.25
C ILE A 368 -9.72 -23.61 7.19
N GLN A 369 -8.44 -23.96 7.07
CA GLN A 369 -7.76 -24.72 8.11
C GLN A 369 -7.47 -23.77 9.29
N LYS A 370 -7.99 -24.15 10.47
CA LYS A 370 -7.76 -23.46 11.74
C LYS A 370 -6.27 -23.50 12.09
N ILE A 371 -5.63 -22.34 12.15
CA ILE A 371 -4.35 -22.17 12.85
C ILE A 371 -4.69 -22.11 14.34
N GLN A 372 -4.23 -23.11 15.10
CA GLN A 372 -4.26 -23.09 16.55
C GLN A 372 -3.14 -22.17 17.03
N LEU A 373 -3.53 -21.06 17.65
CA LEU A 373 -2.65 -20.17 18.39
C LEU A 373 -2.32 -20.86 19.72
N LEU A 374 -1.12 -21.45 19.84
CA LEU A 374 -0.54 -21.77 21.14
C LEU A 374 0.23 -20.54 21.61
N THR A 375 -0.43 -19.75 22.46
CA THR A 375 0.21 -18.81 23.38
C THR A 375 0.98 -19.61 24.42
N GLU A 376 2.31 -19.52 24.41
CA GLU A 376 3.11 -19.62 25.63
C GLU A 376 3.98 -18.38 25.73
N ASP A 377 3.79 -17.68 26.85
CA ASP A 377 4.57 -16.55 27.32
C ASP A 377 6.06 -16.88 27.30
N ASN A 378 6.89 -15.99 26.73
CA ASN A 378 8.15 -15.57 27.33
C ASN A 378 8.74 -14.37 26.59
N ASN A 379 8.80 -13.25 27.31
CA ASN A 379 9.45 -12.00 26.93
C ASN A 379 10.96 -12.18 26.73
N LYS A 380 11.40 -12.38 25.49
CA LYS A 380 12.76 -12.05 25.03
C LYS A 380 12.68 -11.47 23.63
N GLU A 381 13.41 -10.38 23.36
CA GLU A 381 13.52 -9.73 22.05
C GLU A 381 13.74 -10.79 20.96
N ILE A 382 12.72 -10.99 20.13
CA ILE A 382 12.75 -11.96 19.04
C ILE A 382 13.55 -11.30 17.90
N MET A 383 14.65 -11.95 17.49
CA MET A 383 15.44 -11.51 16.34
C MET A 383 14.55 -11.47 15.09
N PRO A 384 14.73 -10.48 14.19
CA PRO A 384 13.84 -10.28 13.02
C PRO A 384 13.75 -11.51 12.12
N GLU A 385 14.82 -12.32 12.08
CA GLU A 385 14.89 -13.57 11.32
C GLU A 385 13.94 -14.65 11.88
N GLN A 386 13.73 -14.70 13.19
CA GLN A 386 12.77 -15.60 13.84
C GLN A 386 11.32 -15.16 13.62
N LEU A 387 11.05 -13.85 13.56
CA LEU A 387 9.72 -13.33 13.21
C LEU A 387 9.38 -13.61 11.75
N LEU A 388 10.34 -13.44 10.84
CA LEU A 388 10.16 -13.77 9.42
C LEU A 388 9.91 -15.27 9.24
N ALA A 389 10.69 -16.11 9.92
CA ALA A 389 10.51 -17.56 9.90
C ALA A 389 9.16 -17.99 10.51
N GLN A 390 8.74 -17.39 11.63
CA GLN A 390 7.44 -17.67 12.25
C GLN A 390 6.26 -17.24 11.37
N ASN A 391 6.37 -16.09 10.69
CA ASN A 391 5.37 -15.64 9.70
C ASN A 391 5.30 -16.58 8.48
N LEU A 392 6.41 -17.24 8.15
CA LEU A 392 6.48 -18.27 7.11
C LEU A 392 6.13 -19.69 7.62
N GLY A 393 5.78 -19.82 8.91
CA GLY A 393 5.43 -21.10 9.55
C GLY A 393 6.61 -22.06 9.73
N LEU A 394 7.83 -21.52 9.87
CA LEU A 394 9.08 -22.24 10.10
C LEU A 394 9.50 -22.04 11.57
N VAL A 395 9.74 -23.14 12.28
CA VAL A 395 10.33 -23.12 13.62
C VAL A 395 11.83 -23.30 13.42
N ILE A 396 12.62 -22.24 13.64
CA ILE A 396 14.08 -22.35 13.66
C ILE A 396 14.47 -22.90 15.03
N PRO A 397 15.01 -24.13 15.11
CA PRO A 397 15.56 -24.66 16.35
C PRO A 397 16.78 -23.82 16.75
N LYS A 398 16.90 -23.50 18.04
CA LYS A 398 18.10 -22.85 18.59
C LYS A 398 19.03 -23.95 19.07
N SER A 399 19.99 -24.35 18.26
CA SER A 399 21.07 -25.24 18.70
C SER A 399 22.34 -24.42 18.91
N ASP A 400 23.14 -24.72 19.93
CA ASP A 400 24.42 -24.03 20.19
C ASP A 400 25.52 -24.40 19.15
N SER A 401 25.17 -25.01 18.01
CA SER A 401 26.08 -25.53 17.00
C SER A 401 25.57 -25.23 15.58
N GLU A 402 26.29 -24.36 14.86
CA GLU A 402 25.94 -23.88 13.51
C GLU A 402 25.74 -25.01 12.49
N GLU A 403 26.48 -26.12 12.62
CA GLU A 403 26.36 -27.28 11.71
C GLU A 403 25.04 -28.07 11.89
N ALA A 404 24.48 -28.08 13.11
CA ALA A 404 23.22 -28.77 13.39
C ALA A 404 22.02 -27.95 12.87
N ASP A 405 22.10 -26.62 13.00
CA ASP A 405 21.07 -25.71 12.50
C ASP A 405 20.99 -25.73 10.97
N VAL A 406 22.13 -25.86 10.26
CA VAL A 406 22.14 -25.98 8.80
C VAL A 406 21.48 -27.28 8.33
N PHE A 407 21.79 -28.41 8.97
CA PHE A 407 21.20 -29.70 8.60
C PHE A 407 19.69 -29.77 8.87
N GLU A 408 19.23 -29.20 9.99
CA GLU A 408 17.80 -29.13 10.30
C GLU A 408 17.05 -28.18 9.36
N MET A 409 17.65 -27.06 8.97
CA MET A 409 17.10 -26.16 7.95
C MET A 409 17.06 -26.82 6.56
N GLU A 410 18.07 -27.59 6.17
CA GLU A 410 18.07 -28.36 4.92
C GLU A 410 16.95 -29.41 4.91
N ASN A 411 16.73 -30.10 6.04
CA ASN A 411 15.61 -31.03 6.19
C ASN A 411 14.26 -30.31 6.08
N ILE A 412 14.08 -29.17 6.73
CA ILE A 412 12.85 -28.37 6.65
C ILE A 412 12.61 -27.89 5.21
N LEU A 413 13.66 -27.45 4.50
CA LEU A 413 13.56 -27.05 3.09
C LEU A 413 13.15 -28.24 2.21
N SER A 414 13.75 -29.41 2.40
CA SER A 414 13.38 -30.62 1.66
C SER A 414 11.93 -31.03 1.90
N GLU A 415 11.44 -30.95 3.14
CA GLU A 415 10.05 -31.25 3.50
C GLU A 415 9.09 -30.24 2.85
N ARG A 416 9.47 -28.96 2.78
CA ARG A 416 8.66 -27.92 2.13
C ARG A 416 8.64 -28.07 0.61
N MET A 417 9.78 -28.40 -0.01
CA MET A 417 9.83 -28.70 -1.44
C MET A 417 8.95 -29.90 -1.78
N ALA A 418 9.02 -30.98 -1.00
CA ALA A 418 8.15 -32.15 -1.19
C ALA A 418 6.66 -31.81 -1.00
N LYS A 419 6.32 -30.96 -0.03
CA LYS A 419 4.95 -30.47 0.14
C LYS A 419 4.48 -29.64 -1.06
N LEU A 420 5.32 -28.74 -1.59
CA LEU A 420 4.98 -27.95 -2.78
C LEU A 420 4.75 -28.84 -4.00
N GLU A 421 5.63 -29.82 -4.24
CA GLU A 421 5.46 -30.78 -5.33
C GLU A 421 4.18 -31.59 -5.17
N SER A 422 3.86 -32.04 -3.95
CA SER A 422 2.60 -32.74 -3.67
C SER A 422 1.36 -31.86 -3.91
N GLN A 423 1.44 -30.56 -3.58
CA GLN A 423 0.38 -29.60 -3.83
C GLN A 423 0.22 -29.33 -5.33
N GLU A 424 1.31 -29.19 -6.07
CA GLU A 424 1.31 -29.03 -7.52
C GLU A 424 0.63 -30.22 -8.20
N ILE A 425 1.04 -31.45 -7.87
CA ILE A 425 0.44 -32.67 -8.39
C ILE A 425 -1.06 -32.74 -8.04
N THR A 426 -1.43 -32.34 -6.82
CA THR A 426 -2.84 -32.35 -6.39
C THR A 426 -3.65 -31.31 -7.17
N LEU A 427 -3.13 -30.08 -7.30
CA LEU A 427 -3.77 -29.01 -8.06
C LEU A 427 -3.95 -29.43 -9.52
N GLN A 428 -2.90 -29.97 -10.15
CA GLN A 428 -2.97 -30.48 -11.52
C GLN A 428 -4.07 -31.54 -11.65
N LYS A 429 -4.10 -32.56 -10.79
CA LYS A 429 -5.15 -33.60 -10.82
C LYS A 429 -6.55 -33.02 -10.63
N THR A 430 -6.72 -32.04 -9.73
CA THR A 430 -8.03 -31.40 -9.52
C THR A 430 -8.47 -30.58 -10.73
N MET A 431 -7.54 -29.87 -11.38
CA MET A 431 -7.80 -29.08 -12.57
C MET A 431 -8.15 -29.99 -13.76
N GLU A 432 -7.39 -31.06 -13.98
CA GLU A 432 -7.67 -32.06 -15.02
C GLU A 432 -9.04 -32.71 -14.81
N SER A 433 -9.37 -33.10 -13.57
CA SER A 433 -10.68 -33.67 -13.25
C SER A 433 -11.82 -32.68 -13.47
N PHE A 434 -11.62 -31.41 -13.14
CA PHE A 434 -12.62 -30.36 -13.35
C PHE A 434 -12.86 -30.11 -14.84
N ILE A 435 -11.79 -29.95 -15.61
CA ILE A 435 -11.87 -29.74 -17.06
C ILE A 435 -12.53 -30.94 -17.74
N SER A 436 -12.16 -32.17 -17.37
CA SER A 436 -12.76 -33.39 -17.93
C SER A 436 -14.26 -33.47 -17.63
N SER A 437 -14.67 -33.17 -16.39
CA SER A 437 -16.09 -33.14 -16.03
C SER A 437 -16.85 -32.09 -16.82
N GLN A 438 -16.32 -30.87 -16.96
CA GLN A 438 -16.98 -29.80 -17.69
C GLN A 438 -17.08 -30.08 -19.19
N LEU A 439 -16.04 -30.68 -19.78
CA LEU A 439 -16.04 -31.07 -21.18
C LEU A 439 -17.06 -32.19 -21.44
N SER A 440 -17.16 -33.17 -20.53
CA SER A 440 -18.18 -34.23 -20.63
C SER A 440 -19.61 -33.69 -20.55
N ASP A 441 -19.87 -32.73 -19.65
CA ASP A 441 -21.19 -32.09 -19.53
C ASP A 441 -21.52 -31.23 -20.77
N ALA A 442 -20.53 -30.52 -21.31
CA ALA A 442 -20.67 -29.78 -22.56
C ALA A 442 -20.99 -30.69 -23.75
N HIS A 443 -20.37 -31.88 -23.83
CA HIS A 443 -20.70 -32.87 -24.87
C HIS A 443 -22.13 -33.41 -24.73
N VAL A 444 -22.54 -33.81 -23.52
CA VAL A 444 -23.90 -34.32 -23.28
C VAL A 444 -24.95 -33.25 -23.59
N THR A 445 -24.71 -32.00 -23.20
CA THR A 445 -25.64 -30.90 -23.51
C THR A 445 -25.68 -30.59 -25.00
N PHE A 446 -24.56 -30.63 -25.70
CA PHE A 446 -24.52 -30.48 -27.16
C PHE A 446 -25.31 -31.59 -27.85
N ASP A 447 -25.11 -32.84 -27.46
CA ASP A 447 -25.84 -33.98 -28.02
C ASP A 447 -27.35 -33.88 -27.75
N LEU A 448 -27.77 -33.42 -26.57
CA LEU A 448 -29.17 -33.17 -26.26
C LEU A 448 -29.77 -32.07 -27.14
N LEU A 449 -29.07 -30.94 -27.31
CA LEU A 449 -29.51 -29.86 -28.19
C LEU A 449 -29.58 -30.30 -29.65
N TRP A 450 -28.62 -31.10 -30.09
CA TRP A 450 -28.59 -31.66 -31.44
C TRP A 450 -29.77 -32.61 -31.67
N ASN A 451 -30.04 -33.49 -30.71
CA ASN A 451 -31.17 -34.41 -30.77
C ASN A 451 -32.52 -33.70 -30.73
N GLU A 452 -32.67 -32.66 -29.89
CA GLU A 452 -33.90 -31.86 -29.83
C GLU A 452 -34.13 -31.06 -31.12
N LEU A 453 -33.06 -30.61 -31.78
CA LEU A 453 -33.12 -29.93 -33.07
C LEU A 453 -33.54 -30.88 -34.21
N LEU A 454 -33.10 -32.14 -34.16
CA LEU A 454 -33.48 -33.17 -35.14
C LEU A 454 -34.89 -33.72 -34.91
N ASP A 455 -35.33 -33.89 -33.66
CA ASP A 455 -36.65 -34.43 -33.29
C ASP A 455 -37.81 -33.60 -33.83
N LYS A 456 -37.60 -32.28 -34.01
CA LYS A 456 -38.61 -31.35 -34.55
C LYS A 456 -38.57 -31.19 -36.08
N SER A 457 -37.63 -31.84 -36.77
CA SER A 457 -37.56 -31.81 -38.23
C SER A 457 -38.21 -33.07 -38.81
N THR A 458 -39.23 -32.90 -39.65
CA THR A 458 -39.89 -34.06 -40.28
C THR A 458 -39.06 -34.67 -41.41
N TYR A 459 -38.19 -33.88 -42.07
CA TYR A 459 -37.07 -34.32 -42.92
C TYR A 459 -35.96 -33.24 -42.96
N GLN A 460 -34.76 -33.62 -43.44
CA GLN A 460 -33.40 -33.03 -43.34
C GLN A 460 -33.22 -31.49 -43.40
N SER A 461 -34.25 -30.70 -43.71
CA SER A 461 -34.23 -29.24 -43.56
C SER A 461 -34.72 -28.82 -42.18
N VAL A 462 -33.83 -28.23 -41.37
CA VAL A 462 -34.14 -27.66 -40.06
C VAL A 462 -35.07 -26.45 -40.25
N LYS A 463 -36.37 -26.65 -40.11
CA LYS A 463 -37.35 -25.56 -40.02
C LYS A 463 -37.54 -25.25 -38.53
N LEU A 464 -36.94 -24.16 -38.07
CA LEU A 464 -37.01 -23.67 -36.68
C LEU A 464 -38.43 -23.24 -36.26
N ILE A 465 -39.37 -23.17 -37.21
CA ILE A 465 -40.74 -22.73 -36.99
C ILE A 465 -41.65 -23.95 -37.03
N ASP A 466 -42.32 -24.18 -35.91
CA ASP A 466 -43.32 -25.23 -35.77
C ASP A 466 -44.45 -25.02 -36.78
N SER A 467 -44.66 -26.02 -37.63
CA SER A 467 -45.70 -26.00 -38.66
C SER A 467 -47.12 -25.96 -38.08
N GLU A 468 -47.31 -26.42 -36.83
CA GLU A 468 -48.58 -26.27 -36.12
C GLU A 468 -48.80 -24.82 -35.69
N LEU A 469 -47.77 -24.15 -35.18
CA LEU A 469 -47.84 -22.72 -34.84
C LEU A 469 -48.19 -21.86 -36.06
N LEU A 470 -47.57 -22.09 -37.21
CA LEU A 470 -47.91 -21.40 -38.45
C LEU A 470 -49.39 -21.57 -38.83
N LYS A 471 -49.91 -22.79 -38.76
CA LYS A 471 -51.35 -23.05 -39.01
C LYS A 471 -52.26 -22.36 -38.00
N THR A 472 -51.86 -22.26 -36.73
CA THR A 472 -52.65 -21.52 -35.73
C THR A 472 -52.61 -20.02 -35.95
N VAL A 473 -51.49 -19.47 -36.42
CA VAL A 473 -51.37 -18.04 -36.75
C VAL A 473 -52.24 -17.71 -37.96
N ASP A 474 -52.17 -18.51 -39.01
CA ASP A 474 -53.03 -18.35 -40.19
C ASP A 474 -54.53 -18.44 -39.80
N PHE A 475 -54.88 -19.37 -38.90
CA PHE A 475 -56.25 -19.47 -38.40
C PHE A 475 -56.68 -18.20 -37.63
N ILE A 476 -55.83 -17.69 -36.72
CA ILE A 476 -56.12 -16.46 -35.97
C ILE A 476 -56.26 -15.28 -36.93
N GLU A 477 -55.40 -15.16 -37.95
CA GLU A 477 -55.48 -14.09 -38.93
C GLU A 477 -56.84 -14.12 -39.66
N THR A 478 -57.29 -15.31 -40.08
CA THR A 478 -58.62 -15.46 -40.70
C THR A 478 -59.78 -15.15 -39.75
N GLU A 479 -59.66 -15.44 -38.44
CA GLU A 479 -60.67 -15.06 -37.46
C GLU A 479 -60.69 -13.54 -37.22
N THR A 480 -59.52 -12.90 -37.10
CA THR A 480 -59.44 -11.45 -36.93
C THR A 480 -60.06 -10.71 -38.11
N PHE A 481 -59.83 -11.17 -39.34
CA PHE A 481 -60.46 -10.61 -40.53
C PHE A 481 -62.00 -10.74 -40.47
N LYS A 482 -62.53 -11.90 -40.04
CA LYS A 482 -63.98 -12.09 -39.85
C LYS A 482 -64.55 -11.18 -38.77
N TYR A 483 -63.83 -10.94 -37.68
CA TYR A 483 -64.28 -10.03 -36.63
C TYR A 483 -64.26 -8.57 -37.08
N GLN A 484 -63.28 -8.19 -37.90
CA GLN A 484 -63.20 -6.86 -38.47
C GLN A 484 -64.35 -6.58 -39.45
N GLU A 485 -64.66 -7.55 -40.32
CA GLU A 485 -65.81 -7.46 -41.23
C GLU A 485 -67.14 -7.36 -40.45
N LYS A 486 -67.27 -8.08 -39.33
CA LYS A 486 -68.43 -7.95 -38.44
C LYS A 486 -68.49 -6.60 -37.73
N LEU A 487 -67.35 -6.00 -37.41
CA LEU A 487 -67.29 -4.69 -36.77
C LEU A 487 -67.68 -3.57 -37.76
N ASP A 488 -67.17 -3.66 -38.99
CA ASP A 488 -67.49 -2.72 -40.07
C ASP A 488 -68.97 -2.81 -40.49
N ALA A 489 -69.62 -3.95 -40.29
CA ALA A 489 -71.06 -4.14 -40.55
C ALA A 489 -71.98 -3.54 -39.47
N ILE A 490 -71.46 -3.10 -38.32
CA ILE A 490 -72.28 -2.47 -37.26
C ILE A 490 -72.31 -0.96 -37.50
N ASP A 491 -73.45 -0.46 -37.97
CA ASP A 491 -73.64 0.98 -38.21
C ASP A 491 -73.86 1.74 -36.89
N LEU A 492 -72.89 2.58 -36.52
CA LEU A 492 -72.86 3.29 -35.24
C LEU A 492 -73.99 4.32 -35.07
N TYR A 493 -74.66 4.69 -36.16
CA TYR A 493 -75.80 5.62 -36.14
C TYR A 493 -77.08 4.99 -35.56
N ASP A 494 -77.29 3.68 -35.69
CA ASP A 494 -78.47 2.98 -35.14
C ASP A 494 -78.43 2.86 -33.61
N LEU A 495 -77.24 2.87 -33.01
CA LEU A 495 -77.04 2.86 -31.56
C LEU A 495 -77.28 4.23 -30.92
N GLN A 496 -77.19 5.32 -31.69
CA GLN A 496 -77.41 6.68 -31.20
C GLN A 496 -78.88 7.11 -31.22
N ALA A 497 -79.71 6.52 -32.10
CA ALA A 497 -81.09 6.93 -32.32
C ALA A 497 -82.13 6.32 -31.35
N ASN A 498 -81.81 5.24 -30.63
CA ASN A 498 -82.79 4.48 -29.84
C ASN A 498 -82.41 4.33 -28.35
N SER A 499 -82.40 5.41 -27.57
CA SER A 499 -82.39 5.26 -26.10
C SER A 499 -83.38 6.18 -25.39
N ASN A 500 -84.68 5.85 -25.52
CA ASN A 500 -85.75 6.38 -24.65
C ASN A 500 -85.46 6.18 -23.15
N GLN A 501 -84.56 5.25 -22.80
CA GLN A 501 -84.07 5.04 -21.43
C GLN A 501 -83.12 6.14 -20.93
N ARG A 502 -82.38 6.81 -21.83
CA ARG A 502 -81.47 7.91 -21.46
C ARG A 502 -82.25 9.15 -21.04
N ASP A 503 -83.34 9.47 -21.75
CA ASP A 503 -84.22 10.60 -21.42
C ASP A 503 -85.03 10.34 -20.14
N TYR A 504 -85.45 9.09 -19.90
CA TYR A 504 -86.08 8.68 -18.64
C TYR A 504 -85.12 8.79 -17.44
N PHE A 505 -83.82 8.55 -17.65
CA PHE A 505 -82.79 8.70 -16.62
C PHE A 505 -82.53 10.17 -16.29
N LEU A 506 -82.49 11.04 -17.31
CA LEU A 506 -82.27 12.48 -17.14
C LEU A 506 -83.44 13.18 -16.43
N GLY A 507 -84.69 12.81 -16.73
CA GLY A 507 -85.88 13.39 -16.09
C GLY A 507 -86.06 13.03 -14.60
N ARG A 508 -85.50 11.88 -14.14
CA ARG A 508 -85.58 11.45 -12.74
C ARG A 508 -84.54 12.14 -11.84
N TRP A 509 -83.50 12.74 -12.43
CA TRP A 509 -82.39 13.38 -11.70
C TRP A 509 -82.37 14.91 -11.81
N SER A 510 -83.39 15.53 -12.45
CA SER A 510 -83.48 16.99 -12.59
C SER A 510 -84.56 17.65 -11.72
N ARG A 511 -84.94 17.06 -10.57
CA ARG A 511 -85.69 17.74 -9.51
C ARG A 511 -84.88 17.81 -8.23
#